data_AF-A0A9W7LQF6-F1
#
_entry.id   AF-A0A9W7LQF6-F1
#
_cell.length_a   1.000
_cell.length_b   1.000
_cell.length_c   1.000
_cell.angle_alpha   90.00
_cell.angle_beta   90.00
_cell.angle_gamma   90.00
#
_symmetry.space_group_name_H-M   'P 1'
#
loop_
_entity.id
_entity.type
_entity.pdbx_description
1 polymer ?
#
loop_
_entity_poly.entity_id
_entity_poly.type
_entity_poly.pdbx_seq_one_letter_code
_entity_poly.pdbx_strand_id
1 'polypeptide(L)'
;MRRISFVALCVVAVAVVMFSGRAEAVTCNPTELSSCAPAFTSPAPPSATCCIKLMEQKPCLCEYLKNPSLKQYVMLRNTIVG
;
A
#
# COMPACT_ATOMS: atom_id res chain seq x y z
N MET A 1 -28.18 -20.81 -22.91
CA MET A 1 -27.93 -21.02 -21.47
C MET A 1 -26.44 -21.12 -21.10
N ARG A 2 -25.61 -21.89 -21.81
CA ARG A 2 -24.17 -22.08 -21.47
C ARG A 2 -23.31 -20.80 -21.51
N ARG A 3 -23.56 -19.87 -22.43
CA ARG A 3 -22.80 -18.60 -22.54
C ARG A 3 -23.08 -17.59 -21.41
N ILE A 4 -24.33 -17.54 -20.93
CA ILE A 4 -24.75 -16.67 -19.82
C ILE A 4 -24.08 -17.11 -18.52
N SER A 5 -23.93 -18.43 -18.33
CA SER A 5 -23.22 -19.02 -17.20
C SER A 5 -21.75 -18.62 -17.15
N PHE A 6 -21.07 -18.55 -18.30
CA PHE A 6 -19.67 -18.13 -18.37
C PHE A 6 -19.49 -16.63 -18.10
N VAL A 7 -20.38 -15.78 -18.64
CA VAL A 7 -20.32 -14.34 -18.38
C VAL A 7 -20.57 -14.03 -16.91
N ALA A 8 -21.57 -14.67 -16.29
CA ALA A 8 -21.83 -14.54 -14.86
C ALA A 8 -20.64 -14.98 -14.01
N LEU A 9 -20.00 -16.11 -14.37
CA LEU A 9 -18.79 -16.61 -13.71
C LEU A 9 -17.63 -15.60 -13.79
N CYS A 10 -17.40 -15.01 -14.98
CA CYS A 10 -16.35 -14.01 -15.18
C CYS A 10 -16.60 -12.74 -14.37
N VAL A 11 -17.84 -12.26 -14.31
CA VAL A 11 -18.19 -11.06 -13.53
C VAL A 11 -17.98 -11.30 -12.03
N VAL A 12 -18.37 -12.47 -11.53
CA VAL A 12 -18.13 -12.86 -10.13
C VAL A 12 -16.64 -12.98 -9.84
N ALA A 13 -15.85 -13.58 -10.73
CA ALA A 13 -14.40 -13.69 -10.57
C ALA A 13 -13.72 -12.31 -10.52
N VAL A 14 -14.09 -11.38 -11.42
CA VAL A 14 -13.55 -10.01 -11.42
C VAL A 14 -13.97 -9.27 -10.16
N ALA A 15 -15.22 -9.39 -9.71
CA ALA A 15 -15.69 -8.76 -8.48
C ALA A 15 -14.92 -9.28 -7.25
N VAL A 16 -14.68 -10.59 -7.16
CA VAL A 16 -13.88 -11.20 -6.09
C VAL A 16 -12.44 -10.71 -6.13
N VAL A 17 -11.79 -10.61 -7.28
CA VAL A 17 -10.42 -10.08 -7.42
C VAL A 17 -10.35 -8.60 -6.99
N MET A 18 -11.37 -7.80 -7.30
CA MET A 18 -11.44 -6.40 -6.89
C MET A 18 -11.66 -6.24 -5.38
N PHE A 19 -12.40 -7.17 -4.75
CA PHE A 19 -12.67 -7.14 -3.31
C PHE A 19 -11.61 -7.82 -2.44
N SER A 20 -10.90 -8.81 -2.99
CA SER A 20 -9.83 -9.54 -2.29
C SER A 20 -8.53 -8.73 -2.11
N GLY A 21 -8.50 -7.48 -2.58
CA GLY A 21 -7.48 -6.48 -2.22
C GLY A 21 -7.49 -6.06 -0.74
N ARG A 22 -8.31 -6.68 0.11
CA ARG A 22 -8.36 -6.46 1.56
C ARG A 22 -8.19 -7.77 2.33
N ALA A 23 -7.22 -8.59 1.91
CA ALA A 23 -6.67 -9.62 2.78
C ALA A 23 -5.53 -9.01 3.61
N GLU A 24 -5.41 -9.48 4.86
CA GLU A 24 -4.59 -8.99 5.96
C GLU A 24 -5.25 -7.88 6.79
N ALA A 25 -5.59 -8.20 8.03
CA ALA A 25 -6.09 -7.30 9.08
C ALA A 25 -5.01 -6.30 9.55
N VAL A 26 -4.25 -5.73 8.61
CA VAL A 26 -3.39 -4.59 8.89
C VAL A 26 -4.29 -3.38 8.87
N THR A 27 -4.49 -2.76 10.03
CA THR A 27 -5.12 -1.44 10.10
C THR A 27 -4.26 -0.48 9.29
N CYS A 28 -4.75 -0.06 8.12
CA CYS A 28 -4.12 0.96 7.30
C CYS A 28 -4.12 2.28 8.08
N ASN A 29 -3.09 2.48 8.90
CA ASN A 29 -2.92 3.69 9.69
C ASN A 29 -1.62 4.40 9.25
N PRO A 30 -1.72 5.55 8.56
CA PRO A 30 -0.55 6.30 8.11
C PRO A 30 0.33 6.80 9.27
N THR A 31 -0.20 6.89 10.50
CA THR A 31 0.61 7.31 11.65
C THR A 31 1.71 6.31 12.02
N GLU A 32 1.58 5.03 11.67
CA GLU A 32 2.64 4.03 11.89
C GLU A 32 3.88 4.29 11.02
N LEU A 33 3.70 4.96 9.86
CA LEU A 33 4.79 5.40 8.97
C LEU A 33 5.47 6.67 9.48
N SER A 34 5.02 7.27 10.58
CA SER A 34 5.71 8.42 11.22
C SER A 34 7.15 8.07 11.63
N SER A 35 7.43 6.79 11.94
CA SER A 35 8.78 6.29 12.20
C SER A 35 9.74 6.44 11.00
N CYS A 36 9.20 6.62 9.79
CA CYS A 36 9.94 6.91 8.56
C CYS A 36 10.20 8.42 8.35
N ALA A 37 9.61 9.30 9.17
CA ALA A 37 9.83 10.75 9.11
C ALA A 37 11.31 11.18 8.98
N PRO A 38 12.25 10.65 9.80
CA PRO A 38 13.66 11.04 9.71
C PRO A 38 14.31 10.70 8.36
N ALA A 39 13.80 9.69 7.65
CA ALA A 39 14.27 9.32 6.32
C ALA A 39 13.85 10.32 5.22
N PHE A 40 12.86 11.19 5.49
CA PHE A 40 12.53 12.28 4.56
C PHE A 40 13.40 13.52 4.77
N THR A 41 13.86 13.74 6.01
CA THR A 41 14.59 14.96 6.41
C THR A 41 16.10 14.81 6.35
N SER A 42 16.61 13.59 6.37
CA SER A 42 18.04 13.29 6.43
C SER A 42 18.43 12.26 5.36
N PRO A 43 19.63 12.33 4.79
CA PRO A 43 20.21 11.26 3.97
C PRO A 43 20.52 9.98 4.76
N ALA A 44 20.20 9.93 6.06
CA ALA A 44 20.37 8.75 6.88
C ALA A 44 19.45 7.60 6.40
N PRO A 45 19.94 6.34 6.45
CA PRO A 45 19.12 5.19 6.12
C PRO A 45 17.90 5.09 7.05
N PRO A 46 16.76 4.56 6.56
CA PRO A 46 15.57 4.37 7.38
C PRO A 46 15.86 3.44 8.56
N SER A 47 15.18 3.70 9.69
CA SER A 47 15.28 2.85 10.86
C SER A 47 14.71 1.44 10.57
N ALA A 48 15.21 0.43 11.28
CA ALA A 48 14.66 -0.94 11.16
C ALA A 48 13.14 -0.97 11.43
N THR A 49 12.68 -0.18 12.40
CA THR A 49 11.25 -0.01 12.71
C THR A 49 10.47 0.55 11.52
N CYS A 50 10.99 1.57 10.83
CA CYS A 50 10.36 2.09 9.62
C CYS A 50 10.21 0.99 8.55
N CYS A 51 11.27 0.22 8.28
CA CYS A 51 11.21 -0.87 7.30
C CYS A 51 10.18 -1.94 7.67
N ILE A 52 10.10 -2.33 8.94
CA ILE A 52 9.11 -3.31 9.42
C ILE A 52 7.70 -2.78 9.20
N LYS A 53 7.41 -1.55 9.64
CA LYS A 53 6.08 -0.92 9.48
C LYS A 53 5.69 -0.69 8.02
N LEU A 54 6.65 -0.35 7.18
CA LEU A 54 6.44 -0.20 5.73
C LEU A 54 6.06 -1.54 5.08
N MET A 55 6.72 -2.63 5.50
CA MET A 55 6.46 -3.98 5.00
C MET A 55 5.09 -4.51 5.48
N GLU A 56 4.72 -4.24 6.73
CA GLU A 56 3.38 -4.56 7.26
C GLU A 56 2.29 -3.86 6.44
N GLN A 57 2.49 -2.59 6.05
CA GLN A 57 1.49 -1.81 5.31
C GLN A 57 1.59 -1.88 3.78
N LYS A 58 2.39 -2.80 3.24
CA LYS A 58 2.51 -3.03 1.79
C LYS A 58 1.17 -3.05 1.03
N PRO A 59 0.09 -3.70 1.50
CA PRO A 59 -1.20 -3.68 0.80
C PRO A 59 -1.86 -2.29 0.76
N CYS A 60 -1.63 -1.44 1.77
CA CYS A 60 -2.21 -0.09 1.88
C CYS A 60 -1.43 0.97 1.09
N LEU A 61 -0.14 0.74 0.81
CA LEU A 61 0.76 1.72 0.18
C LEU A 61 0.22 2.27 -1.15
N CYS A 62 -0.34 1.40 -2.00
CA CYS A 62 -0.94 1.81 -3.26
C CYS A 62 -2.15 2.74 -3.08
N GLU A 63 -2.93 2.54 -2.01
CA GLU A 63 -4.07 3.38 -1.69
C GLU A 63 -3.62 4.74 -1.14
N TYR A 64 -2.54 4.77 -0.37
CA TYR A 64 -1.93 6.03 0.10
C TYR A 64 -1.36 6.87 -1.05
N LEU A 65 -0.78 6.23 -2.07
CA LEU A 65 -0.29 6.93 -3.27
C LEU A 65 -1.41 7.57 -4.09
N LYS A 66 -2.62 6.98 -4.07
CA LYS A 66 -3.81 7.53 -4.75
C LYS A 66 -4.40 8.73 -4.02
N ASN A 67 -4.22 8.81 -2.70
CA ASN A 67 -4.73 9.89 -1.86
C ASN A 67 -3.67 11.01 -1.71
N PRO A 68 -3.89 12.22 -2.27
CA PRO A 68 -2.88 13.29 -2.23
C PRO A 68 -2.47 13.67 -0.79
N SER A 69 -3.40 13.62 0.17
CA SER A 69 -3.14 13.88 1.59
C SER A 69 -2.28 12.81 2.29
N LEU A 70 -2.25 11.58 1.76
CA LEU A 70 -1.50 10.46 2.33
C LEU A 70 -0.18 10.21 1.59
N LYS A 71 -0.02 10.78 0.39
CA LYS A 71 1.17 10.65 -0.45
C LYS A 71 2.46 11.06 0.25
N GLN A 72 2.40 12.01 1.17
CA GLN A 72 3.53 12.46 1.99
C GLN A 72 4.12 11.38 2.90
N TYR A 73 3.34 10.36 3.29
CA TYR A 73 3.83 9.28 4.15
C TYR A 73 4.60 8.19 3.37
N VAL A 74 4.44 8.15 2.05
CA VAL A 74 4.99 7.11 1.17
C VAL A 74 6.01 7.63 0.17
N MET A 75 6.04 8.94 -0.07
CA MET A 75 7.07 9.58 -0.90
C MET A 75 8.39 9.69 -0.13
N LEU A 76 9.10 8.56 -0.01
CA LEU A 76 10.49 8.59 0.42
C LEU A 76 11.28 9.40 -0.60
N ARG A 77 11.90 10.48 -0.16
CA ARG A 77 12.78 11.29 -0.99
C ARG A 77 14.08 10.50 -1.18
N ASN A 78 14.08 9.58 -2.15
CA ASN A 78 15.29 8.86 -2.55
C ASN A 78 16.18 9.78 -3.40
N THR A 79 16.71 10.83 -2.79
CA THR A 79 17.84 11.60 -3.33
C THR A 79 19.10 11.14 -2.64
N ILE A 80 19.60 9.94 -2.99
CA ILE A 80 21.02 9.52 -3.00
C ILE A 80 21.13 8.01 -3.31
N VAL A 81 20.82 7.61 -4.54
CA VAL A 81 21.59 6.51 -5.16
C VAL A 81 22.52 7.22 -6.13
N GLY A 82 23.63 7.71 -5.59
CA GLY A 82 24.78 8.20 -6.34
C GLY A 82 25.86 7.14 -6.28
#